data_AF-A0AAW9SKN7-F1
#
_entry.id   AF-A0AAW9SKN7-F1
#
_cell.length_a   1.000
_cell.length_b   1.000
_cell.length_c   1.000
_cell.angle_alpha   90.00
_cell.angle_beta   90.00
_cell.angle_gamma   90.00
#
_symmetry.space_group_name_H-M   'P 1'
#
loop_
_entity.id
_entity.type
_entity.pdbx_description
1 polymer ?
#
loop_
_entity_poly.entity_id
_entity_poly.type
_entity_poly.pdbx_seq_one_letter_code
_entity_poly.pdbx_strand_id
1 'polypeptide(L)'
;MSDWVAWCAGQSGAGPRVAGLLPAPMVPETPGALADALPRIPAARPFHNAALAALARGALSVSAPSACDLWTGPRLFAVMAEAERHARRMAQEQVARLDRLSRPAVTAARMTLWLTREERDAAPAHAEYRAAAEMLAEQAPGLLHWVSRANAARRGLRRRGLALFLPLAGVHSLKHGPSDTAAHAVVAGALGTLLKAVLWHAPQPLHRIGAAAPAQEVDLLMRDIARARVMTAACLPSEAFADLRLGQAIALSVLREAMERDNRSARLTFRDLDGRALVLQAHPRHFGRGFAELRAEGQPVAWPQESTPPAAHLTQVV
;
A
#
# COMPACT_ATOMS: atom_id res chain seq x y z
N MET A 1 29.04 20.80 -7.15
CA MET A 1 28.94 19.78 -6.08
C MET A 1 27.62 19.85 -5.29
N SER A 2 26.89 20.97 -5.29
CA SER A 2 25.58 21.13 -4.61
C SER A 2 24.48 20.24 -5.18
N ASP A 3 24.41 20.08 -6.50
CA ASP A 3 23.30 19.38 -7.15
C ASP A 3 23.39 17.87 -6.97
N TRP A 4 24.62 17.34 -6.91
CA TRP A 4 24.87 15.94 -6.59
C TRP A 4 24.50 15.61 -5.15
N VAL A 5 24.80 16.49 -4.20
CA VAL A 5 24.42 16.32 -2.79
C VAL A 5 22.91 16.46 -2.59
N ALA A 6 22.27 17.42 -3.27
CA ALA A 6 20.82 17.58 -3.26
C ALA A 6 20.10 16.38 -3.92
N TRP A 7 20.67 15.87 -5.01
CA TRP A 7 20.18 14.65 -5.67
C TRP A 7 20.33 13.44 -4.76
N CYS A 8 21.50 13.22 -4.16
CA CYS A 8 21.73 12.15 -3.19
C CYS A 8 20.81 12.28 -1.96
N ALA A 9 20.59 13.48 -1.43
CA ALA A 9 19.66 13.74 -0.35
C ALA A 9 18.20 13.44 -0.73
N GLY A 10 17.81 13.79 -1.96
CA GLY A 10 16.48 13.50 -2.52
C GLY A 10 16.23 12.02 -2.77
N GLN A 11 17.26 11.26 -3.16
CA GLN A 11 17.15 9.83 -3.46
C GLN A 11 17.34 8.93 -2.23
N SER A 12 18.26 9.27 -1.33
CA SER A 12 18.56 8.47 -0.12
C SER A 12 17.74 8.90 1.10
N GLY A 13 17.21 10.13 1.08
CA GLY A 13 16.55 10.73 2.23
C GLY A 13 17.48 11.04 3.41
N ALA A 14 18.80 10.91 3.24
CA ALA A 14 19.85 11.17 4.23
C ALA A 14 20.79 12.29 3.75
N GLY A 15 20.24 13.46 3.47
CA GLY A 15 21.03 14.65 3.18
C GLY A 15 21.65 15.28 4.43
N PRO A 16 22.81 15.96 4.31
CA PRO A 16 23.36 16.75 5.41
C PRO A 16 22.32 17.79 5.86
N ARG A 17 22.01 17.79 7.16
CA ARG A 17 21.05 18.73 7.76
C ARG A 17 21.71 20.10 7.88
N VAL A 18 21.39 21.01 6.96
CA VAL A 18 21.80 22.42 7.07
C VAL A 18 20.79 23.14 7.96
N ALA A 19 21.26 23.66 9.11
CA ALA A 19 20.42 24.45 10.01
C ALA A 19 19.88 25.68 9.27
N GLY A 20 18.56 25.93 9.37
CA GLY A 20 17.88 27.08 8.74
C GLY A 20 17.25 26.83 7.37
N LEU A 21 17.53 25.69 6.71
CA LEU A 21 16.95 25.30 5.41
C LEU A 21 16.05 24.06 5.51
N LEU A 22 15.42 23.84 6.67
CA LEU A 22 14.43 22.78 6.78
C LEU A 22 13.16 23.23 6.06
N PRO A 23 12.74 22.59 4.95
CA PRO A 23 11.37 22.74 4.50
C PRO A 23 10.48 22.36 5.68
N ALA A 24 9.48 23.20 5.96
CA ALA A 24 8.51 22.92 7.02
C ALA A 24 8.03 21.48 6.90
N PRO A 25 7.90 20.72 8.01
CA PRO A 25 7.39 19.36 7.96
C PRO A 25 6.02 19.39 7.28
N MET A 26 5.97 18.91 6.04
CA MET A 26 4.74 18.84 5.28
C MET A 26 3.95 17.68 5.87
N VAL A 27 3.12 17.97 6.86
CA VAL A 27 2.05 17.06 7.28
C VAL A 27 0.97 17.21 6.22
N PRO A 28 0.73 16.21 5.35
CA PRO A 28 -0.28 16.36 4.33
C PRO A 28 -1.67 16.41 4.97
N GLU A 29 -2.25 17.61 5.03
CA GLU A 29 -3.57 17.84 5.66
C GLU A 29 -4.73 17.34 4.79
N THR A 30 -4.49 17.14 3.49
CA THR A 30 -5.49 16.64 2.56
C THR A 30 -5.02 15.35 1.90
N PRO A 31 -5.95 14.46 1.51
CA PRO A 31 -5.61 13.26 0.74
C PRO A 31 -4.90 13.58 -0.60
N GLY A 32 -5.20 14.74 -1.19
CA GLY A 32 -4.49 15.25 -2.38
C GLY A 32 -3.05 15.64 -2.08
N ALA A 33 -2.80 16.34 -0.96
CA ALA A 33 -1.44 16.65 -0.51
C ALA A 33 -0.63 15.39 -0.21
N LEU A 34 -1.26 14.35 0.36
CA LEU A 34 -0.62 13.06 0.57
C LEU A 34 -0.29 12.39 -0.77
N ALA A 35 -1.23 12.39 -1.71
CA ALA A 35 -1.02 11.86 -3.06
C ALA A 35 0.14 12.54 -3.81
N ASP A 36 0.28 13.87 -3.67
CA ASP A 36 1.36 14.64 -4.27
C ASP A 36 2.72 14.44 -3.56
N ALA A 37 2.70 14.16 -2.26
CA ALA A 37 3.91 13.96 -1.46
C ALA A 37 4.42 12.52 -1.51
N LEU A 38 3.52 11.54 -1.62
CA LEU A 38 3.82 10.11 -1.51
C LEU A 38 5.01 9.68 -2.38
N PRO A 39 5.12 10.08 -3.66
CA PRO A 39 6.25 9.64 -4.49
C PRO A 39 7.63 10.16 -4.05
N ARG A 40 7.67 11.21 -3.22
CA ARG A 40 8.91 11.78 -2.66
C ARG A 40 9.28 11.13 -1.32
N ILE A 41 8.41 10.29 -0.76
CA ILE A 41 8.62 9.63 0.51
C ILE A 41 9.13 8.21 0.22
N PRO A 42 10.25 7.76 0.80
CA PRO A 42 10.64 6.36 0.70
C PRO A 42 9.53 5.45 1.27
N ALA A 43 9.10 4.44 0.51
CA ALA A 43 7.92 3.63 0.82
C ALA A 43 7.88 3.06 2.26
N ALA A 44 9.03 2.67 2.81
CA ALA A 44 9.13 2.11 4.16
C ALA A 44 9.20 3.16 5.28
N ARG A 45 9.52 4.42 4.97
CA ARG A 45 9.76 5.47 5.98
C ARG A 45 8.58 5.66 6.94
N PRO A 46 7.32 5.72 6.50
CA PRO A 46 6.19 5.89 7.42
C PRO A 46 6.12 4.76 8.47
N PHE A 47 6.42 3.53 8.07
CA PHE A 47 6.37 2.36 8.94
C PHE A 47 7.56 2.28 9.89
N HIS A 48 8.76 2.63 9.45
CA HIS A 48 9.91 2.75 10.36
C HIS A 48 9.69 3.85 11.41
N ASN A 49 9.09 4.99 11.02
CA ASN A 49 8.72 6.04 11.95
C ASN A 49 7.65 5.56 12.94
N ALA A 50 6.65 4.79 12.48
CA ALA A 50 5.65 4.19 13.35
C ALA A 50 6.27 3.19 14.35
N ALA A 51 7.20 2.35 13.91
CA ALA A 51 7.94 1.42 14.76
C ALA A 51 8.74 2.16 15.84
N LEU A 52 9.50 3.19 15.44
CA LEU A 52 10.27 4.02 16.38
C LEU A 52 9.36 4.71 17.40
N ALA A 53 8.23 5.26 16.93
CA ALA A 53 7.26 5.91 17.81
C ALA A 53 6.63 4.91 18.80
N ALA A 54 6.33 3.68 18.38
CA ALA A 54 5.81 2.65 19.26
C ALA A 54 6.85 2.21 20.30
N LEU A 55 8.09 1.95 19.89
CA LEU A 55 9.18 1.57 20.78
C LEU A 55 9.49 2.67 21.80
N ALA A 56 9.50 3.94 21.39
CA ALA A 56 9.70 5.08 22.27
C ALA A 56 8.58 5.22 23.33
N ARG A 57 7.37 4.73 23.02
CA ARG A 57 6.24 4.65 23.97
C ARG A 57 6.29 3.40 24.86
N GLY A 58 7.36 2.60 24.80
CA GLY A 58 7.53 1.39 25.60
C GLY A 58 6.87 0.14 25.01
N ALA A 59 6.50 0.14 23.74
CA ALA A 59 6.12 -1.10 23.06
C ALA A 59 7.30 -2.09 23.13
N LEU A 60 7.01 -3.35 23.47
CA LEU A 60 8.02 -4.41 23.70
C LEU A 60 8.92 -4.19 24.94
N SER A 61 8.51 -3.37 25.92
CA SER A 61 9.23 -3.25 27.20
C SER A 61 9.13 -4.53 28.03
N VAL A 62 10.23 -4.89 28.70
CA VAL A 62 10.53 -6.16 29.38
C VAL A 62 9.56 -6.53 30.52
N SER A 63 8.71 -5.59 30.95
CA SER A 63 7.91 -5.71 32.19
C SER A 63 6.64 -6.57 32.09
N ALA A 64 6.37 -7.24 30.97
CA ALA A 64 5.21 -8.12 30.82
C ALA A 64 5.65 -9.52 30.33
N PRO A 65 5.54 -10.57 31.15
CA PRO A 65 5.77 -11.94 30.71
C PRO A 65 4.64 -12.30 29.75
N SER A 66 4.89 -12.10 28.47
CA SER A 66 3.99 -12.45 27.39
C SER A 66 4.84 -13.08 26.30
N ALA A 67 4.21 -13.89 25.43
CA ALA A 67 4.84 -14.75 24.41
C ALA A 67 5.76 -14.05 23.37
N CYS A 68 6.18 -12.82 23.63
CA CYS A 68 7.02 -11.92 22.84
C CYS A 68 8.48 -11.81 23.34
N ASP A 69 8.97 -12.65 24.25
CA ASP A 69 10.37 -12.59 24.77
C ASP A 69 11.46 -12.62 23.66
N LEU A 70 11.11 -13.06 22.45
CA LEU A 70 12.01 -13.09 21.29
C LEU A 70 12.04 -11.76 20.50
N TRP A 71 11.03 -10.90 20.64
CA TRP A 71 10.89 -9.69 19.82
C TRP A 71 11.48 -8.47 20.52
N THR A 72 12.63 -8.03 20.01
CA THR A 72 13.29 -6.78 20.42
C THR A 72 13.19 -5.73 19.33
N GLY A 73 13.39 -4.45 19.68
CA GLY A 73 13.46 -3.35 18.70
C GLY A 73 14.44 -3.64 17.54
N PRO A 74 15.71 -4.02 17.81
CA PRO A 74 16.65 -4.40 16.75
C PRO A 74 16.15 -5.55 15.87
N ARG A 75 15.55 -6.59 16.45
CA ARG A 75 15.00 -7.71 15.69
C ARG A 75 13.84 -7.27 14.79
N LEU A 76 12.94 -6.44 15.31
CA LEU A 76 11.84 -5.86 14.54
C LEU A 76 12.39 -5.11 13.31
N PHE A 77 13.38 -4.23 13.49
CA PHE A 77 13.96 -3.48 12.37
C PHE A 77 14.68 -4.38 11.36
N ALA A 78 15.37 -5.43 11.81
CA ALA A 78 16.00 -6.40 10.91
C ALA A 78 14.96 -7.11 10.02
N VAL A 79 13.87 -7.59 10.64
CA VAL A 79 12.76 -8.26 9.95
C VAL A 79 12.02 -7.29 9.01
N MET A 80 11.82 -6.03 9.42
CA MET A 80 11.26 -4.98 8.55
C MET A 80 12.15 -4.72 7.33
N ALA A 81 13.47 -4.64 7.50
CA ALA A 81 14.40 -4.41 6.39
C ALA A 81 14.44 -5.61 5.42
N GLU A 82 14.32 -6.84 5.92
CA GLU A 82 14.18 -8.06 5.10
C GLU A 82 12.88 -7.99 4.28
N ALA A 83 11.74 -7.73 4.93
CA ALA A 83 10.45 -7.63 4.25
C ALA A 83 10.37 -6.48 3.25
N GLU A 84 10.94 -5.31 3.54
CA GLU A 84 11.02 -4.19 2.60
C GLU A 84 11.75 -4.61 1.31
N ARG A 85 12.88 -5.32 1.46
CA ARG A 85 13.68 -5.77 0.31
C ARG A 85 12.90 -6.73 -0.58
N HIS A 86 12.21 -7.69 0.02
CA HIS A 86 11.34 -8.63 -0.72
C HIS A 86 10.17 -7.91 -1.38
N ALA A 87 9.52 -6.99 -0.67
CA ALA A 87 8.40 -6.20 -1.19
C ALA A 87 8.81 -5.33 -2.38
N ARG A 88 9.93 -4.63 -2.29
CA ARG A 88 10.45 -3.80 -3.39
C ARG A 88 10.80 -4.64 -4.62
N ARG A 89 11.47 -5.78 -4.43
CA ARG A 89 11.80 -6.69 -5.54
C ARG A 89 10.54 -7.22 -6.22
N MET A 90 9.56 -7.68 -5.45
CA MET A 90 8.31 -8.20 -6.00
C MET A 90 7.50 -7.10 -6.72
N ALA A 91 7.48 -5.88 -6.20
CA ALA A 91 6.84 -4.75 -6.86
C ALA A 91 7.51 -4.39 -8.20
N GLN A 92 8.83 -4.56 -8.32
CA GLN A 92 9.54 -4.39 -9.59
C GLN A 92 9.19 -5.52 -10.58
N GLU A 93 9.15 -6.77 -10.12
CA GLU A 93 8.78 -7.92 -10.96
C GLU A 93 7.34 -7.83 -11.47
N GLN A 94 6.40 -7.32 -10.65
CA GLN A 94 5.01 -7.10 -11.08
C GLN A 94 4.85 -6.08 -12.22
N VAL A 95 5.79 -5.15 -12.37
CA VAL A 95 5.71 -4.10 -13.41
C VAL A 95 6.01 -4.65 -14.78
N ALA A 96 6.84 -5.69 -14.87
CA ALA A 96 7.19 -6.36 -16.11
C ALA A 96 6.10 -7.32 -16.60
N ARG A 97 4.99 -7.48 -15.86
CA ARG A 97 3.92 -8.39 -16.26
C ARG A 97 3.14 -7.86 -17.45
N LEU A 98 2.93 -8.75 -18.43
CA LEU A 98 2.22 -8.46 -19.68
C LEU A 98 0.70 -8.35 -19.50
N ASP A 99 0.14 -8.92 -18.42
CA ASP A 99 -1.29 -8.96 -18.11
C ASP A 99 -1.80 -7.72 -17.35
N ARG A 100 -0.96 -6.69 -17.21
CA ARG A 100 -1.30 -5.52 -16.40
C ARG A 100 -2.42 -4.68 -17.02
N LEU A 101 -3.38 -4.29 -16.19
CA LEU A 101 -4.43 -3.36 -16.57
C LEU A 101 -3.86 -2.01 -16.99
N SER A 102 -4.50 -1.40 -17.99
CA SER A 102 -4.18 -0.02 -18.38
C SER A 102 -4.50 0.93 -17.21
N ARG A 103 -3.61 1.89 -16.96
CA ARG A 103 -3.81 2.89 -15.91
C ARG A 103 -5.17 3.59 -16.06
N PRO A 104 -5.85 3.97 -14.96
CA PRO A 104 -7.14 4.65 -15.02
C PRO A 104 -7.14 5.85 -15.98
N ALA A 105 -6.10 6.69 -15.93
CA ALA A 105 -5.95 7.86 -16.80
C ALA A 105 -5.87 7.49 -18.30
N VAL A 106 -5.25 6.36 -18.63
CA VAL A 106 -5.14 5.85 -20.01
C VAL A 106 -6.49 5.32 -20.47
N THR A 107 -7.17 4.55 -19.63
CA THR A 107 -8.53 4.05 -19.91
C THR A 107 -9.51 5.20 -20.14
N ALA A 108 -9.51 6.22 -19.27
CA ALA A 108 -10.33 7.40 -19.41
C ALA A 108 -10.03 8.20 -20.69
N ALA A 109 -8.75 8.31 -21.08
CA ALA A 109 -8.35 8.96 -22.33
C ALA A 109 -8.82 8.17 -23.56
N ARG A 110 -8.70 6.84 -23.54
CA ARG A 110 -9.19 5.95 -24.62
C ARG A 110 -10.71 6.05 -24.77
N MET A 111 -11.45 5.98 -23.66
CA MET A 111 -12.90 6.17 -23.64
C MET A 111 -13.29 7.54 -24.21
N THR A 112 -12.60 8.61 -23.81
CA THR A 112 -12.88 9.96 -24.33
C THR A 112 -12.63 10.05 -25.84
N LEU A 113 -11.49 9.56 -26.32
CA LEU A 113 -11.16 9.57 -27.75
C LEU A 113 -12.19 8.76 -28.57
N TRP A 114 -12.62 7.62 -28.05
CA TRP A 114 -13.61 6.78 -28.70
C TRP A 114 -15.00 7.45 -28.75
N LEU A 115 -15.50 7.99 -27.63
CA LEU A 115 -16.77 8.74 -27.59
C LEU A 115 -16.75 9.96 -28.52
N THR A 116 -15.59 10.58 -28.74
CA THR A 116 -15.45 11.68 -29.71
C THR A 116 -15.32 11.21 -31.17
N ARG A 117 -15.03 9.93 -31.41
CA ARG A 117 -14.83 9.32 -32.74
C ARG A 117 -16.06 8.57 -33.26
N GLU A 118 -17.07 8.31 -32.43
CA GLU A 118 -18.38 7.76 -32.85
C GLU A 118 -19.11 8.64 -33.89
N GLU A 119 -18.58 9.81 -34.25
CA GLU A 119 -19.01 10.53 -35.45
C GLU A 119 -18.52 9.88 -36.78
N ARG A 120 -17.64 8.85 -36.78
CA ARG A 120 -17.05 8.35 -38.05
C ARG A 120 -16.99 6.85 -38.34
N ASP A 121 -16.71 5.90 -37.44
CA ASP A 121 -16.66 4.46 -37.82
C ASP A 121 -16.88 3.49 -36.65
N ALA A 122 -17.75 2.48 -36.86
CA ALA A 122 -18.15 1.47 -35.89
C ALA A 122 -17.24 0.23 -35.93
N ALA A 123 -16.17 0.21 -35.12
CA ALA A 123 -15.35 -0.99 -34.90
C ALA A 123 -15.78 -1.75 -33.62
N PRO A 124 -15.88 -3.09 -33.65
CA PRO A 124 -16.42 -3.92 -32.55
C PRO A 124 -15.50 -4.08 -31.32
N ALA A 125 -14.23 -3.64 -31.36
CA ALA A 125 -13.26 -3.84 -30.26
C ALA A 125 -13.51 -3.01 -28.99
N HIS A 126 -14.58 -2.20 -28.94
CA HIS A 126 -14.78 -1.19 -27.89
C HIS A 126 -16.20 -1.13 -27.31
N ALA A 127 -17.01 -2.19 -27.48
CA ALA A 127 -18.32 -2.30 -26.85
C ALA A 127 -18.27 -2.10 -25.32
N GLU A 128 -17.16 -2.52 -24.69
CA GLU A 128 -16.90 -2.33 -23.25
C GLU A 128 -16.80 -0.85 -22.85
N TYR A 129 -16.22 0.01 -23.70
CA TYR A 129 -16.12 1.45 -23.41
C TYR A 129 -17.47 2.15 -23.54
N ARG A 130 -18.32 1.70 -24.46
CA ARG A 130 -19.71 2.17 -24.57
C ARG A 130 -20.49 1.80 -23.32
N ALA A 131 -20.49 0.51 -22.96
CA ALA A 131 -21.17 0.01 -21.77
C ALA A 131 -20.67 0.70 -20.49
N ALA A 132 -19.36 0.94 -20.35
CA ALA A 132 -18.81 1.69 -19.23
C ALA A 132 -19.26 3.15 -19.20
N ALA A 133 -19.36 3.83 -20.36
CA ALA A 133 -19.83 5.20 -20.44
C ALA A 133 -21.33 5.32 -20.14
N GLU A 134 -22.15 4.39 -20.64
CA GLU A 134 -23.58 4.28 -20.36
C GLU A 134 -23.83 4.02 -18.86
N MET A 135 -23.09 3.07 -18.27
CA MET A 135 -23.15 2.79 -16.84
C MET A 135 -22.77 4.03 -16.01
N LEU A 136 -21.74 4.78 -16.41
CA LEU A 136 -21.37 6.03 -15.73
C LEU A 136 -22.46 7.10 -15.87
N ALA A 137 -23.12 7.18 -17.02
CA ALA A 137 -24.21 8.13 -17.25
C ALA A 137 -25.45 7.78 -16.42
N GLU A 138 -25.76 6.49 -16.28
CA GLU A 138 -26.89 5.99 -15.50
C GLU A 138 -26.64 6.09 -13.98
N GLN A 139 -25.49 5.61 -13.52
CA GLN A 139 -25.20 5.47 -12.08
C GLN A 139 -24.58 6.74 -11.46
N ALA A 140 -23.98 7.61 -12.29
CA ALA A 140 -23.30 8.81 -11.81
C ALA A 140 -23.47 10.01 -12.76
N PRO A 141 -24.71 10.44 -13.10
CA PRO A 141 -24.94 11.51 -14.07
C PRO A 141 -24.25 12.83 -13.69
N GLY A 142 -24.23 13.17 -12.40
CA GLY A 142 -23.54 14.37 -11.90
C GLY A 142 -22.02 14.34 -12.08
N LEU A 143 -21.41 13.14 -12.08
CA LEU A 143 -19.96 12.97 -12.22
C LEU A 143 -19.48 13.40 -13.60
N LEU A 144 -20.18 13.00 -14.67
CA LEU A 144 -19.82 13.33 -16.05
C LEU A 144 -19.84 14.85 -16.29
N HIS A 145 -20.86 15.52 -15.72
CA HIS A 145 -20.96 16.97 -15.74
C HIS A 145 -19.79 17.63 -14.98
N TRP A 146 -19.48 17.17 -13.76
CA TRP A 146 -18.39 17.72 -12.95
C TRP A 146 -17.02 17.52 -13.59
N VAL A 147 -16.74 16.35 -14.18
CA VAL A 147 -15.48 16.05 -14.87
C VAL A 147 -15.33 16.95 -16.09
N SER A 148 -16.40 17.13 -16.88
CA SER A 148 -16.39 18.01 -18.04
C SER A 148 -16.12 19.46 -17.64
N ARG A 149 -16.79 19.95 -16.58
CA ARG A 149 -16.59 21.30 -16.03
C ARG A 149 -15.16 21.50 -15.48
N ALA A 150 -14.63 20.53 -14.74
CA ALA A 150 -13.27 20.55 -14.22
C ALA A 150 -12.22 20.56 -15.34
N ASN A 151 -12.44 19.78 -16.41
CA ASN A 151 -11.58 19.76 -17.58
C ASN A 151 -11.62 21.08 -18.37
N ALA A 152 -12.79 21.69 -18.51
CA ALA A 152 -12.95 23.00 -19.16
C ALA A 152 -12.22 24.11 -18.38
N ALA A 153 -12.33 24.11 -17.05
CA ALA A 153 -11.62 25.06 -16.19
C ALA A 153 -10.09 24.92 -16.28
N ARG A 154 -9.58 23.69 -16.48
CA ARG A 154 -8.12 23.41 -16.53
C ARG A 154 -7.50 23.56 -17.92
N ARG A 155 -8.24 23.27 -18.99
CA ARG A 155 -7.70 23.16 -20.36
C ARG A 155 -8.37 24.11 -21.36
N GLY A 156 -9.28 24.96 -20.91
CA GLY A 156 -10.09 25.84 -21.75
C GLY A 156 -11.31 25.13 -22.37
N LEU A 157 -12.18 25.92 -23.02
CA LEU A 157 -13.34 25.42 -23.76
C LEU A 157 -12.89 24.47 -24.87
N ARG A 158 -13.34 23.21 -24.81
CA ARG A 158 -13.04 22.21 -25.85
C ARG A 158 -14.03 22.34 -27.01
N ARG A 159 -13.52 22.16 -28.23
CA ARG A 159 -14.28 22.33 -29.48
C ARG A 159 -15.32 21.22 -29.75
N ARG A 160 -15.27 20.05 -29.09
CA ARG A 160 -16.27 18.95 -29.24
C ARG A 160 -16.32 18.01 -28.02
N GLY A 161 -17.52 17.50 -27.72
CA GLY A 161 -17.80 16.23 -27.03
C GLY A 161 -17.62 16.13 -25.50
N LEU A 162 -18.20 15.08 -24.91
CA LEU A 162 -18.01 14.63 -23.52
C LEU A 162 -16.52 14.34 -23.25
N ALA A 163 -15.89 15.10 -22.35
CA ALA A 163 -14.47 14.98 -22.05
C ALA A 163 -14.26 14.22 -20.72
N LEU A 164 -14.09 12.90 -20.80
CA LEU A 164 -13.92 12.03 -19.63
C LEU A 164 -12.49 11.93 -19.10
N PHE A 165 -11.58 12.81 -19.53
CA PHE A 165 -10.21 12.80 -19.02
C PHE A 165 -10.21 12.92 -17.50
N LEU A 166 -9.53 12.00 -16.82
CA LEU A 166 -9.38 12.07 -15.37
C LEU A 166 -8.63 13.35 -14.98
N PRO A 167 -9.20 14.19 -14.09
CA PRO A 167 -8.52 15.37 -13.58
C PRO A 167 -7.43 14.92 -12.60
N LEU A 168 -6.21 14.78 -13.11
CA LEU A 168 -5.08 14.31 -12.31
C LEU A 168 -4.70 15.31 -11.21
N ALA A 169 -4.23 14.79 -10.07
CA ALA A 169 -3.64 15.58 -9.00
C ALA A 169 -2.23 16.03 -9.42
N GLY A 170 -2.02 17.34 -9.55
CA GLY A 170 -0.71 17.93 -9.86
C GLY A 170 -0.12 17.61 -11.24
N VAL A 171 0.84 18.44 -11.66
CA VAL A 171 1.60 18.29 -12.93
C VAL A 171 2.57 17.08 -12.88
N HIS A 172 2.80 16.53 -11.69
CA HIS A 172 3.81 15.49 -11.43
C HIS A 172 3.24 14.07 -11.24
N SER A 173 1.92 13.89 -11.16
CA SER A 173 1.30 12.56 -10.94
C SER A 173 1.65 11.54 -12.02
N LEU A 174 1.88 11.97 -13.26
CA LEU A 174 2.24 11.08 -14.37
C LEU A 174 3.75 10.78 -14.48
N LYS A 175 4.62 11.50 -13.77
CA LYS A 175 6.07 11.35 -13.92
C LYS A 175 6.62 10.05 -13.31
N HIS A 176 5.84 9.38 -12.48
CA HIS A 176 6.30 8.23 -11.69
C HIS A 176 6.06 6.92 -12.44
N GLY A 177 7.08 6.07 -12.39
CA GLY A 177 7.05 4.75 -13.02
C GLY A 177 5.95 3.89 -12.42
N PRO A 178 5.38 2.94 -13.17
CA PRO A 178 4.40 2.00 -12.65
C PRO A 178 4.90 1.18 -11.44
N SER A 179 6.23 1.08 -11.27
CA SER A 179 6.94 0.43 -10.15
C SER A 179 6.90 1.25 -8.87
N ASP A 180 7.06 2.55 -8.99
CA ASP A 180 7.21 3.44 -7.84
C ASP A 180 5.89 3.54 -7.10
N THR A 181 4.79 3.48 -7.86
CA THR A 181 3.45 3.44 -7.27
C THR A 181 3.17 2.09 -6.64
N ALA A 182 3.47 0.96 -7.30
CA ALA A 182 3.27 -0.40 -6.74
C ALA A 182 4.05 -0.64 -5.44
N ALA A 183 5.31 -0.21 -5.39
CA ALA A 183 6.18 -0.42 -4.25
C ALA A 183 5.59 0.15 -2.94
N HIS A 184 4.89 1.29 -2.98
CA HIS A 184 4.28 1.89 -1.80
C HIS A 184 3.25 0.99 -1.13
N ALA A 185 2.36 0.36 -1.91
CA ALA A 185 1.34 -0.50 -1.31
C ALA A 185 1.88 -1.88 -0.94
N VAL A 186 2.78 -2.47 -1.74
CA VAL A 186 3.38 -3.76 -1.37
C VAL A 186 4.20 -3.62 -0.10
N VAL A 187 5.03 -2.56 0.01
CA VAL A 187 5.78 -2.26 1.24
C VAL A 187 4.83 -1.93 2.41
N ALA A 188 3.75 -1.17 2.16
CA ALA A 188 2.77 -0.88 3.20
C ALA A 188 2.10 -2.13 3.75
N GLY A 189 1.65 -3.03 2.88
CA GLY A 189 1.06 -4.30 3.28
C GLY A 189 2.06 -5.16 4.06
N ALA A 190 3.32 -5.20 3.63
CA ALA A 190 4.36 -5.98 4.30
C ALA A 190 4.70 -5.43 5.69
N LEU A 191 5.14 -4.17 5.76
CA LEU A 191 5.57 -3.57 7.02
C LEU A 191 4.41 -3.35 7.98
N GLY A 192 3.22 -2.99 7.48
CA GLY A 192 2.03 -2.87 8.30
C GLY A 192 1.61 -4.20 8.92
N THR A 193 1.67 -5.31 8.17
CA THR A 193 1.40 -6.64 8.72
C THR A 193 2.43 -7.04 9.79
N LEU A 194 3.71 -6.78 9.56
CA LEU A 194 4.77 -7.02 10.57
C LEU A 194 4.53 -6.24 11.86
N LEU A 195 4.25 -4.95 11.75
CA LEU A 195 3.98 -4.10 12.91
C LEU A 195 2.72 -4.55 13.65
N LYS A 196 1.65 -4.89 12.94
CA LYS A 196 0.46 -5.47 13.56
C LYS A 196 0.78 -6.76 14.30
N ALA A 197 1.56 -7.66 13.70
CA ALA A 197 1.89 -8.94 14.30
C ALA A 197 2.71 -8.80 15.60
N VAL A 198 3.72 -7.91 15.59
CA VAL A 198 4.65 -7.75 16.71
C VAL A 198 4.10 -6.81 17.78
N LEU A 199 3.35 -5.77 17.39
CA LEU A 199 2.88 -4.71 18.30
C LEU A 199 1.41 -4.88 18.71
N TRP A 200 0.75 -5.98 18.36
CA TRP A 200 -0.68 -6.20 18.65
C TRP A 200 -1.03 -6.00 20.13
N HIS A 201 -0.18 -6.51 21.02
CA HIS A 201 -0.34 -6.45 22.47
C HIS A 201 0.44 -5.30 23.12
N ALA A 202 0.97 -4.36 22.33
CA ALA A 202 1.74 -3.26 22.89
C ALA A 202 0.86 -2.46 23.88
N PRO A 203 1.37 -2.14 25.09
CA PRO A 203 0.61 -1.40 26.09
C PRO A 203 0.14 -0.07 25.52
N GLN A 204 -1.16 0.23 25.71
CA GLN A 204 -1.69 1.52 25.30
C GLN A 204 -1.22 2.60 26.28
N PRO A 205 -0.69 3.74 25.80
CA PRO A 205 -0.34 4.83 26.69
C PRO A 205 -1.60 5.34 27.38
N LEU A 206 -1.66 5.18 28.71
CA LEU A 206 -2.78 5.60 29.58
C LEU A 206 -3.14 7.10 29.46
N HIS A 207 -2.30 7.91 28.83
CA HIS A 207 -2.42 9.38 28.78
C HIS A 207 -3.20 9.91 27.57
N ARG A 208 -3.83 9.06 26.75
CA ARG A 208 -4.78 9.49 25.73
C ARG A 208 -6.06 8.68 25.79
N ILE A 209 -7.03 9.18 26.55
CA ILE A 209 -8.43 8.75 26.44
C ILE A 209 -8.85 8.93 24.97
N GLY A 210 -9.14 7.83 24.28
CA GLY A 210 -9.53 7.83 22.86
C GLY A 210 -8.41 7.62 21.83
N ALA A 211 -7.17 7.33 22.24
CA ALA A 211 -6.14 6.91 21.28
C ALA A 211 -6.46 5.52 20.69
N ALA A 212 -6.32 5.38 19.37
CA ALA A 212 -6.47 4.11 18.70
C ALA A 212 -5.36 3.13 19.13
N ALA A 213 -5.66 1.83 19.12
CA ALA A 213 -4.64 0.82 19.37
C ALA A 213 -3.53 0.92 18.31
N PRO A 214 -2.25 0.62 18.62
CA PRO A 214 -1.16 0.70 17.65
C PRO A 214 -1.43 -0.05 16.33
N ALA A 215 -2.08 -1.21 16.40
CA ALA A 215 -2.50 -1.97 15.22
C ALA A 215 -3.52 -1.22 14.35
N GLN A 216 -4.46 -0.50 14.96
CA GLN A 216 -5.45 0.32 14.24
C GLN A 216 -4.78 1.54 13.58
N GLU A 217 -3.84 2.20 14.26
CA GLU A 217 -3.06 3.30 13.66
C GLU A 217 -2.29 2.82 12.42
N VAL A 218 -1.75 1.60 12.46
CA VAL A 218 -1.06 0.98 11.32
C VAL A 218 -2.03 0.65 10.17
N ASP A 219 -3.23 0.13 10.46
CA ASP A 219 -4.26 -0.10 9.43
C ASP A 219 -4.69 1.20 8.75
N LEU A 220 -4.86 2.28 9.52
CA LEU A 220 -5.15 3.61 8.98
C LEU A 220 -4.03 4.09 8.06
N LEU A 221 -2.77 3.94 8.47
CA LEU A 221 -1.62 4.31 7.65
C LEU A 221 -1.56 3.54 6.32
N MET A 222 -1.79 2.22 6.34
CA MET A 222 -1.85 1.42 5.11
C MET A 222 -2.97 1.88 4.19
N ARG A 223 -4.16 2.15 4.74
CA ARG A 223 -5.33 2.64 4.01
C ARG A 223 -5.07 4.00 3.38
N ASP A 224 -4.42 4.91 4.11
CA ASP A 224 -4.12 6.25 3.62
C ASP A 224 -3.10 6.21 2.46
N ILE A 225 -2.10 5.33 2.53
CA ILE A 225 -1.17 5.08 1.42
C ILE A 225 -1.91 4.52 0.20
N ALA A 226 -2.75 3.51 0.37
CA ALA A 226 -3.52 2.93 -0.73
C ALA A 226 -4.48 3.96 -1.37
N ARG A 227 -5.16 4.76 -0.55
CA ARG A 227 -6.04 5.84 -1.01
C ARG A 227 -5.27 6.91 -1.77
N ALA A 228 -4.12 7.34 -1.26
CA ALA A 228 -3.27 8.34 -1.92
C ALA A 228 -2.85 7.88 -3.33
N ARG A 229 -2.50 6.60 -3.49
CA ARG A 229 -2.19 6.02 -4.81
C ARG A 229 -3.37 6.08 -5.77
N VAL A 230 -4.56 5.66 -5.33
CA VAL A 230 -5.78 5.74 -6.15
C VAL A 230 -6.07 7.18 -6.58
N MET A 231 -5.85 8.15 -5.68
CA MET A 231 -6.08 9.57 -5.96
C MET A 231 -5.11 10.16 -6.99
N THR A 232 -3.90 9.60 -7.14
CA THR A 232 -3.01 9.98 -8.26
C THR A 232 -3.48 9.46 -9.62
N ALA A 233 -4.55 8.64 -9.67
CA ALA A 233 -5.01 7.90 -10.84
C ALA A 233 -3.92 7.00 -11.49
N ALA A 234 -2.91 6.62 -10.70
CA ALA A 234 -1.82 5.75 -11.14
C ALA A 234 -2.17 4.26 -11.09
N CYS A 235 -3.17 3.87 -10.29
CA CYS A 235 -3.65 2.49 -10.15
C CYS A 235 -5.16 2.46 -9.86
N LEU A 236 -5.78 1.33 -10.11
CA LEU A 236 -7.16 1.05 -9.72
C LEU A 236 -7.25 0.69 -8.21
N PRO A 237 -8.42 0.87 -7.57
CA PRO A 237 -8.62 0.43 -6.18
C PRO A 237 -8.35 -1.07 -5.96
N SER A 238 -8.74 -1.91 -6.91
CA SER A 238 -8.50 -3.36 -6.88
C SER A 238 -7.01 -3.69 -6.93
N GLU A 239 -6.23 -3.03 -7.79
CA GLU A 239 -4.77 -3.15 -7.83
C GLU A 239 -4.16 -2.69 -6.50
N ALA A 240 -4.63 -1.57 -5.93
CA ALA A 240 -4.12 -1.09 -4.66
C ALA A 240 -4.33 -2.08 -3.51
N PHE A 241 -5.50 -2.74 -3.48
CA PHE A 241 -5.78 -3.78 -2.49
C PHE A 241 -4.98 -5.07 -2.76
N ALA A 242 -4.85 -5.49 -4.02
CA ALA A 242 -4.04 -6.64 -4.40
C ALA A 242 -2.56 -6.46 -4.01
N ASP A 243 -2.01 -5.26 -4.20
CA ASP A 243 -0.65 -4.91 -3.79
C ASP A 243 -0.47 -5.00 -2.26
N LEU A 244 -1.46 -4.52 -1.48
CA LEU A 244 -1.44 -4.66 -0.03
C LEU A 244 -1.46 -6.14 0.39
N ARG A 245 -2.29 -6.97 -0.24
CA ARG A 245 -2.36 -8.42 0.04
C ARG A 245 -1.06 -9.14 -0.33
N LEU A 246 -0.43 -8.75 -1.44
CA LEU A 246 0.90 -9.25 -1.79
C LEU A 246 1.90 -8.90 -0.68
N GLY A 247 1.87 -7.66 -0.18
CA GLY A 247 2.67 -7.24 0.95
C GLY A 247 2.42 -8.10 2.19
N GLN A 248 1.16 -8.35 2.56
CA GLN A 248 0.81 -9.23 3.68
C GLN A 248 1.38 -10.63 3.51
N ALA A 249 1.27 -11.22 2.31
CA ALA A 249 1.86 -12.53 2.02
C ALA A 249 3.38 -12.53 2.26
N ILE A 250 4.09 -11.50 1.78
CA ILE A 250 5.55 -11.34 2.01
C ILE A 250 5.85 -11.27 3.51
N ALA A 251 5.11 -10.46 4.28
CA ALA A 251 5.29 -10.37 5.72
C ALA A 251 5.09 -11.71 6.43
N LEU A 252 4.06 -12.47 6.06
CA LEU A 252 3.82 -13.80 6.59
C LEU A 252 4.98 -14.76 6.28
N SER A 253 5.58 -14.68 5.07
CA SER A 253 6.79 -15.44 4.73
C SER A 253 7.95 -15.10 5.66
N VAL A 254 8.23 -13.80 5.83
CA VAL A 254 9.38 -13.35 6.60
C VAL A 254 9.18 -13.68 8.09
N LEU A 255 7.96 -13.54 8.63
CA LEU A 255 7.63 -13.95 9.99
C LEU A 255 7.81 -15.45 10.19
N ARG A 256 7.31 -16.27 9.25
CA ARG A 256 7.48 -17.72 9.27
C ARG A 256 8.96 -18.07 9.36
N GLU A 257 9.77 -17.54 8.44
CA GLU A 257 11.20 -17.82 8.39
C GLU A 257 11.91 -17.36 9.67
N ALA A 258 11.58 -16.16 10.19
CA ALA A 258 12.15 -15.67 11.44
C ALA A 258 11.82 -16.59 12.63
N MET A 259 10.57 -17.05 12.74
CA MET A 259 10.13 -17.92 13.83
C MET A 259 10.67 -19.35 13.68
N GLU A 260 10.74 -19.90 12.47
CA GLU A 260 11.34 -21.21 12.21
C GLU A 260 12.85 -21.22 12.48
N ARG A 261 13.57 -20.14 12.15
CA ARG A 261 15.00 -19.97 12.44
C ARG A 261 15.28 -19.94 13.95
N ASP A 262 14.37 -19.38 14.75
CA ASP A 262 14.55 -19.35 16.22
C ASP A 262 14.48 -20.74 16.85
N ASN A 263 13.75 -21.66 16.22
CA ASN A 263 13.48 -23.00 16.75
C ASN A 263 12.99 -22.99 18.22
N ARG A 264 12.07 -22.07 18.54
CA ARG A 264 11.51 -21.85 19.88
C ARG A 264 10.00 -21.75 19.82
N SER A 265 9.35 -22.07 20.93
CA SER A 265 7.91 -21.84 21.09
C SER A 265 7.62 -20.34 21.09
N ALA A 266 6.83 -19.87 20.13
CA ALA A 266 6.44 -18.47 20.02
C ALA A 266 5.04 -18.36 19.42
N ARG A 267 4.31 -17.30 19.78
CA ARG A 267 2.96 -17.06 19.27
C ARG A 267 2.77 -15.59 18.96
N LEU A 268 2.34 -15.30 17.73
CA LEU A 268 1.90 -13.97 17.30
C LEU A 268 0.43 -14.01 16.97
N THR A 269 -0.31 -12.96 17.36
CA THR A 269 -1.74 -12.84 17.09
C THR A 269 -2.03 -11.45 16.57
N PHE A 270 -2.77 -11.34 15.48
CA PHE A 270 -3.17 -10.05 14.89
C PHE A 270 -4.33 -10.22 13.94
N ARG A 271 -4.83 -9.13 13.35
CA ARG A 271 -5.85 -9.18 12.28
C ARG A 271 -5.25 -8.94 10.91
N ASP A 272 -5.65 -9.76 9.94
CA ASP A 272 -5.29 -9.57 8.55
C ASP A 272 -5.99 -8.36 7.91
N LEU A 273 -5.69 -8.07 6.65
CA LEU A 273 -6.32 -6.99 5.89
C LEU A 273 -7.82 -7.20 5.65
N ASP A 274 -8.31 -8.44 5.73
CA ASP A 274 -9.72 -8.81 5.60
C ASP A 274 -10.45 -8.76 6.97
N GLY A 275 -9.74 -8.38 8.04
CA GLY A 275 -10.26 -8.27 9.41
C GLY A 275 -10.30 -9.58 10.20
N ARG A 276 -9.84 -10.68 9.62
CA ARG A 276 -9.81 -12.02 10.21
C ARG A 276 -8.70 -12.12 11.25
N ALA A 277 -8.98 -12.78 12.36
CA ALA A 277 -8.00 -13.09 13.39
C ALA A 277 -7.00 -14.13 12.87
N LEU A 278 -5.72 -13.76 12.78
CA LEU A 278 -4.60 -14.64 12.48
C LEU A 278 -3.81 -14.97 13.73
N VAL A 279 -3.35 -16.22 13.80
CA VAL A 279 -2.41 -16.72 14.80
C VAL A 279 -1.27 -17.41 14.08
N LEU A 280 -0.04 -16.95 14.31
CA LEU A 280 1.17 -17.66 13.90
C LEU A 280 1.74 -18.34 15.14
N GLN A 281 1.92 -19.65 15.06
CA GLN A 281 2.41 -20.46 16.16
C GLN A 281 3.66 -21.22 15.74
N ALA A 282 4.76 -21.01 16.46
CA ALA A 282 5.99 -21.76 16.24
C ALA A 282 6.18 -22.83 17.29
N HIS A 283 6.68 -23.97 16.83
CA HIS A 283 6.98 -25.15 17.61
C HIS A 283 8.45 -25.52 17.43
N PRO A 284 9.19 -25.74 18.53
CA PRO A 284 10.56 -26.20 18.45
C PRO A 284 10.61 -27.64 17.94
N ARG A 285 11.68 -27.96 17.21
CA ARG A 285 12.05 -29.31 16.79
C ARG A 285 13.38 -29.69 17.41
N HIS A 286 13.58 -30.98 17.67
CA HIS A 286 14.82 -31.47 18.28
C HIS A 286 16.06 -31.23 17.41
N PHE A 287 15.91 -31.18 16.09
CA PHE A 287 16.99 -30.90 15.16
C PHE A 287 16.54 -29.96 14.04
N GLY A 288 17.44 -29.05 13.64
CA GLY A 288 17.24 -28.15 12.51
C GLY A 288 16.37 -26.93 12.84
N ARG A 289 15.60 -26.48 11.85
CA ARG A 289 14.65 -25.36 11.98
C ARG A 289 13.38 -25.83 12.68
N GLY A 290 12.76 -24.91 13.43
CA GLY A 290 11.43 -25.12 13.99
C GLY A 290 10.36 -25.24 12.91
N PHE A 291 9.12 -25.39 13.36
CA PHE A 291 7.95 -25.41 12.48
C PHE A 291 7.00 -24.28 12.86
N ALA A 292 6.55 -23.52 11.87
CA ALA A 292 5.52 -22.51 12.08
C ALA A 292 4.21 -22.93 11.39
N GLU A 293 3.12 -22.82 12.13
CA GLU A 293 1.74 -23.01 11.67
C GLU A 293 1.04 -21.66 11.57
N LEU A 294 0.21 -21.49 10.54
CA LEU A 294 -0.67 -20.34 10.36
C LEU A 294 -2.12 -20.78 10.59
N ARG A 295 -2.83 -20.08 11.48
CA ARG A 295 -4.25 -20.30 11.74
C ARG A 295 -5.04 -19.02 11.49
N ALA A 296 -6.20 -19.15 10.84
CA ALA A 296 -7.17 -18.07 10.64
C ALA A 296 -8.48 -18.45 11.32
N GLU A 297 -9.01 -17.57 12.18
CA GLU A 297 -10.23 -17.83 12.97
C GLU A 297 -10.18 -19.17 13.74
N GLY A 298 -8.99 -19.52 14.22
CA GLY A 298 -8.74 -20.77 14.94
C GLY A 298 -8.56 -22.02 14.05
N GLN A 299 -8.74 -21.94 12.73
CA GLN A 299 -8.55 -23.06 11.81
C GLN A 299 -7.17 -23.00 11.14
N PRO A 300 -6.46 -24.13 10.96
CA PRO A 300 -5.22 -24.18 10.20
C PRO A 300 -5.47 -23.78 8.75
N VAL A 301 -4.62 -22.92 8.19
CA VAL A 301 -4.69 -22.48 6.80
C VAL A 301 -3.34 -22.65 6.11
N ALA A 302 -3.38 -22.90 4.80
CA ALA A 302 -2.17 -22.95 3.99
C ALA A 302 -1.47 -21.58 3.99
N TRP A 303 -0.14 -21.60 3.89
CA TRP A 303 0.62 -20.37 3.74
C TRP A 303 0.30 -19.71 2.39
N PRO A 304 0.24 -18.37 2.29
CA PRO A 304 -0.06 -17.69 1.03
C PRO A 304 0.87 -18.06 -0.15
N GLN A 305 2.10 -18.49 0.15
CA GLN A 305 3.09 -18.94 -0.84
C GLN A 305 2.78 -20.34 -1.37
N GLU A 306 2.07 -21.14 -0.58
CA GLU A 306 1.68 -22.51 -0.89
C GLU A 306 0.27 -22.57 -1.49
N SER A 307 -0.56 -21.54 -1.26
CA SER A 307 -1.87 -21.41 -1.87
C SER A 307 -1.76 -21.05 -3.35
N THR A 308 -2.46 -21.80 -4.21
CA THR A 308 -2.67 -21.44 -5.61
C THR A 308 -3.21 -20.00 -5.70
N PRO A 309 -2.66 -19.12 -6.56
CA PRO A 309 -3.16 -17.77 -6.66
C PRO A 309 -4.66 -17.81 -6.97
N PRO A 310 -5.50 -17.04 -6.24
CA PRO A 310 -6.90 -16.93 -6.59
C PRO A 310 -7.01 -16.41 -8.03
N ALA A 311 -7.86 -17.03 -8.84
CA ALA A 311 -8.09 -16.60 -10.22
C ALA A 311 -8.40 -15.09 -10.22
N ALA A 312 -7.73 -14.34 -11.09
CA ALA A 312 -7.71 -12.87 -11.13
C ALA A 312 -9.08 -12.21 -11.41
N HIS A 313 -10.18 -12.96 -11.40
CA HIS A 313 -11.49 -12.55 -11.91
C HIS A 313 -12.64 -12.67 -10.90
N LEU A 314 -12.38 -13.02 -9.63
CA LEU A 314 -13.44 -13.15 -8.62
C LEU A 314 -13.30 -12.09 -7.50
N THR A 315 -13.52 -10.84 -7.88
CA THR A 315 -14.13 -9.85 -6.98
C THR A 315 -15.36 -9.29 -7.69
N GLN A 316 -16.41 -10.11 -7.78
CA GLN A 316 -17.76 -9.59 -7.88
C GLN A 316 -18.15 -9.10 -6.48
N VAL A 317 -18.34 -7.80 -6.39
CA VAL A 317 -19.04 -7.14 -5.29
C VAL A 317 -20.52 -7.54 -5.41
N VAL A 318 -21.09 -8.08 -4.33
CA VAL A 318 -22.53 -8.05 -4.08
C VAL A 318 -22.80 -6.86 -3.17
#